data_AF-A0A504H668-F1
#
_entry.id   AF-A0A504H668-F1
#
_cell.length_a   1.000
_cell.length_b   1.000
_cell.length_c   1.000
_cell.angle_alpha   90.00
_cell.angle_beta   90.00
_cell.angle_gamma   90.00
#
_symmetry.space_group_name_H-M   'P 1'
#
loop_
_entity.id
_entity.type
_entity.pdbx_description
1 polymer ?
#
loop_
_entity_poly.entity_id
_entity_poly.type
_entity_poly.pdbx_seq_one_letter_code
_entity_poly.pdbx_strand_id
1 'polypeptide(L)'
;AYVDMQRKAHADAVNLFESYARDGHNAALKTFAQQTVDTLKMHRQMIEKIAAGQDSITGATTPAVKTTNTPNAAALVPGANSFTETQAKSRIEDAGYSNVSKLAKDDQGIWRGQATKSGQSVAVGLDYQGNVVADSK
;
A
#
# COMPACT_ATOMS: atom_id res chain seq x y z
N ALA A 1 -21.02 -17.13 5.81
CA ALA A 1 -21.75 -16.26 6.76
C ALA A 1 -21.05 -14.93 7.05
N TYR A 2 -19.77 -14.87 7.46
CA TYR A 2 -19.05 -13.59 7.61
C TYR A 2 -18.41 -13.10 6.30
N VAL A 3 -17.74 -14.00 5.59
CA VAL A 3 -17.06 -13.68 4.31
C VAL A 3 -18.07 -13.22 3.26
N ASP A 4 -19.24 -13.85 3.15
CA ASP A 4 -20.29 -13.44 2.21
C ASP A 4 -20.81 -12.03 2.48
N MET A 5 -20.95 -11.67 3.76
CA MET A 5 -21.34 -10.31 4.17
C MET A 5 -20.26 -9.31 3.78
N GLN A 6 -18.98 -9.64 3.99
CA GLN A 6 -17.87 -8.80 3.55
C GLN A 6 -17.84 -8.64 2.03
N ARG A 7 -18.04 -9.71 1.25
CA ARG A 7 -18.08 -9.65 -0.22
C ARG A 7 -19.17 -8.69 -0.68
N LYS A 8 -20.38 -8.83 -0.11
CA LYS A 8 -21.51 -7.95 -0.41
C LYS A 8 -21.20 -6.49 -0.06
N ALA A 9 -20.73 -6.22 1.15
CA ALA A 9 -20.44 -4.86 1.59
C ALA A 9 -19.37 -4.17 0.72
N HIS A 10 -18.30 -4.89 0.35
CA HIS A 10 -17.26 -4.36 -0.53
C HIS A 10 -17.77 -4.18 -1.97
N ALA A 11 -18.60 -5.08 -2.48
CA ALA A 11 -19.24 -4.92 -3.79
C ALA A 11 -20.14 -3.67 -3.82
N ASP A 12 -20.99 -3.50 -2.80
CA ASP A 12 -21.88 -2.35 -2.68
C ASP A 12 -21.09 -1.03 -2.57
N ALA A 13 -19.99 -1.01 -1.81
CA ALA A 13 -19.10 0.14 -1.71
C ALA A 13 -18.41 0.50 -3.03
N VAL A 14 -17.87 -0.49 -3.75
CA VAL A 14 -17.26 -0.26 -5.07
C VAL A 14 -18.30 0.31 -6.04
N ASN A 15 -19.50 -0.25 -6.06
CA ASN A 15 -20.57 0.22 -6.96
C ASN A 15 -20.98 1.67 -6.66
N LEU A 16 -21.14 2.01 -5.38
CA LEU A 16 -21.45 3.37 -4.95
C LEU A 16 -20.37 4.36 -5.44
N PHE A 17 -19.10 4.05 -5.20
CA PHE A 17 -17.99 4.92 -5.59
C PHE A 17 -17.83 5.00 -7.11
N GLU A 18 -17.99 3.90 -7.84
CA GLU A 18 -17.97 3.89 -9.31
C GLU A 18 -19.07 4.76 -9.91
N SER A 19 -20.30 4.64 -9.39
CA SER A 19 -21.41 5.48 -9.86
C SER A 19 -21.16 6.96 -9.60
N TYR A 20 -20.67 7.31 -8.41
CA TYR A 20 -20.43 8.71 -8.05
C TYR A 20 -19.23 9.29 -8.80
N ALA A 21 -18.18 8.49 -9.02
CA ALA A 21 -17.02 8.87 -9.82
C ALA A 21 -17.38 9.19 -11.28
N ARG A 22 -18.44 8.56 -11.83
CA ARG A 22 -18.95 8.80 -13.19
C ARG A 22 -19.94 9.96 -13.24
N ASP A 23 -20.96 9.90 -12.40
CA ASP A 23 -22.19 10.71 -12.55
C ASP A 23 -22.43 11.66 -11.36
N GLY A 24 -21.51 11.72 -10.40
CA GLY A 24 -21.58 12.61 -9.24
C GLY A 24 -21.62 14.08 -9.63
N HIS A 25 -22.47 14.85 -8.95
CA HIS A 25 -22.70 16.27 -9.24
C HIS A 25 -21.78 17.19 -8.45
N ASN A 26 -21.33 16.77 -7.26
CA ASN A 26 -20.36 17.52 -6.47
C ASN A 26 -18.95 17.18 -6.96
N ALA A 27 -18.22 18.17 -7.46
CA ALA A 27 -16.89 17.98 -8.03
C ALA A 27 -15.87 17.40 -7.03
N ALA A 28 -15.87 17.87 -5.78
CA ALA A 28 -14.94 17.38 -4.76
C ALA A 28 -15.21 15.92 -4.39
N LEU A 29 -16.48 15.55 -4.21
CA LEU A 29 -16.87 14.17 -3.93
C LEU A 29 -16.64 13.26 -5.14
N LYS A 30 -16.78 13.77 -6.36
CA LYS A 30 -16.48 13.03 -7.59
C LYS A 30 -14.99 12.70 -7.69
N THR A 31 -14.12 13.69 -7.44
CA THR A 31 -12.66 13.49 -7.39
C THR A 31 -12.28 12.52 -6.28
N PHE A 32 -12.84 12.67 -5.08
CA PHE A 32 -12.61 11.75 -3.99
C PHE A 32 -13.03 10.32 -4.36
N ALA A 33 -14.19 10.15 -4.99
CA ALA A 33 -14.67 8.85 -5.45
C ALA A 33 -13.71 8.23 -6.48
N GLN A 34 -13.23 9.02 -7.45
CA GLN A 34 -12.26 8.60 -8.46
C GLN A 34 -10.92 8.16 -7.84
N GLN A 35 -10.41 8.91 -6.86
CA GLN A 35 -9.15 8.58 -6.18
C GLN A 35 -9.27 7.34 -5.28
N THR A 36 -10.47 7.04 -4.78
CA THR A 36 -10.70 5.96 -3.80
C THR A 36 -11.11 4.64 -4.46
N VAL A 37 -11.71 4.69 -5.66
CA VAL A 37 -12.34 3.53 -6.30
C VAL A 37 -11.36 2.38 -6.56
N ASP A 38 -10.12 2.69 -6.93
CA ASP A 38 -9.10 1.67 -7.23
C ASP A 38 -8.71 0.90 -5.96
N THR A 39 -8.57 1.59 -4.83
CA THR A 39 -8.31 0.97 -3.52
C THR A 39 -9.48 0.09 -3.08
N LEU A 40 -10.73 0.52 -3.30
CA LEU A 40 -11.89 -0.30 -2.96
C LEU A 40 -12.00 -1.56 -3.83
N LYS A 41 -11.67 -1.47 -5.12
CA LYS A 41 -11.58 -2.64 -6.02
C LYS A 41 -10.53 -3.63 -5.53
N MET A 42 -9.38 -3.14 -5.10
CA MET A 42 -8.31 -3.95 -4.52
C MET A 42 -8.79 -4.66 -3.24
N HIS A 43 -9.45 -3.96 -2.30
CA HIS A 43 -10.03 -4.59 -1.10
C HIS A 43 -11.05 -5.67 -1.45
N ARG A 44 -11.96 -5.41 -2.39
CA ARG A 44 -12.92 -6.42 -2.86
C ARG A 44 -12.21 -7.69 -3.36
N GLN A 45 -11.15 -7.55 -4.15
CA GLN A 45 -10.37 -8.68 -4.66
C GLN A 45 -9.72 -9.52 -3.54
N MET A 46 -9.31 -8.92 -2.43
CA MET A 46 -8.79 -9.68 -1.29
C MET A 46 -9.87 -10.54 -0.65
N ILE A 47 -11.07 -9.99 -0.45
CA ILE A 47 -12.18 -10.74 0.14
C ILE A 47 -12.59 -11.91 -0.75
N GLU A 48 -12.55 -11.74 -2.08
CA GLU A 48 -12.76 -12.82 -3.03
C GLU A 48 -11.72 -13.95 -2.87
N LYS A 49 -10.44 -13.62 -2.65
CA LYS A 49 -9.40 -14.62 -2.39
C LYS A 49 -9.62 -15.37 -1.07
N ILE A 50 -10.04 -14.66 -0.02
CA ILE A 50 -10.39 -15.26 1.27
C ILE A 50 -11.60 -16.20 1.09
N ALA A 51 -12.60 -15.80 0.31
CA ALA A 51 -13.77 -16.63 0.02
C ALA A 51 -13.43 -17.89 -0.79
N ALA A 52 -12.45 -17.80 -1.68
CA ALA A 52 -11.92 -18.93 -2.44
C ALA A 52 -11.05 -19.87 -1.60
N GLY A 53 -10.85 -19.58 -0.30
CA GLY A 53 -10.00 -20.38 0.59
C GLY A 53 -8.51 -20.32 0.21
N GLN A 54 -8.09 -19.35 -0.60
CA GLN A 54 -6.70 -19.20 -1.05
C GLN A 54 -5.81 -18.49 -0.02
N ASP A 55 -6.38 -17.93 1.04
CA ASP A 55 -5.65 -17.32 2.16
C ASP A 55 -6.09 -17.96 3.49
N SER A 56 -5.20 -18.77 4.07
CA SER A 56 -5.32 -19.23 5.46
C SER A 56 -4.95 -18.06 6.36
N ILE A 57 -5.97 -17.39 6.93
CA ILE A 57 -5.78 -16.28 7.85
C ILE A 57 -5.33 -16.81 9.23
N THR A 58 -4.05 -17.18 9.31
CA THR A 58 -3.28 -17.20 10.56
C THR A 58 -1.99 -16.44 10.28
N GLY A 59 -2.01 -15.15 10.62
CA GLY A 59 -0.88 -14.24 10.44
C GLY A 59 -1.22 -13.13 9.46
N ALA A 60 -1.13 -11.89 9.93
CA ALA A 60 -1.33 -10.67 9.17
C ALA A 60 -0.79 -10.74 7.72
N THR A 61 -1.68 -10.83 6.75
CA THR A 61 -1.37 -10.56 5.34
C THR A 61 -2.41 -9.57 4.80
N THR A 62 -2.08 -8.30 4.95
CA THR A 62 -2.36 -7.31 3.88
C THR A 62 -1.92 -7.94 2.56
N PRO A 63 -2.60 -7.71 1.42
CA PRO A 63 -2.15 -8.28 0.17
C PRO A 63 -0.78 -7.68 -0.16
N ALA A 64 0.24 -8.47 0.14
CA ALA A 64 1.50 -8.38 -0.55
C ALA A 64 1.16 -8.70 -2.00
N VAL A 65 1.02 -7.66 -2.82
CA VAL A 65 1.46 -7.77 -4.21
C VAL A 65 2.92 -8.20 -4.09
N LYS A 66 3.18 -9.50 -4.19
CA LYS A 66 4.50 -10.01 -4.54
C LYS A 66 4.74 -9.63 -6.00
N THR A 67 4.99 -8.35 -6.26
CA THR A 67 5.93 -8.01 -7.32
C THR A 67 7.26 -8.57 -6.86
N THR A 68 7.84 -9.40 -7.71
CA THR A 68 9.15 -10.03 -7.56
C THR A 68 10.12 -9.17 -6.73
N ASN A 69 10.77 -9.81 -5.76
CA ASN A 69 11.78 -9.29 -4.84
C ASN A 69 13.07 -8.82 -5.53
N THR A 70 12.97 -8.31 -6.74
CA THR A 70 14.00 -7.54 -7.41
C THR A 70 13.84 -6.11 -6.91
N PRO A 71 14.87 -5.50 -6.30
CA PRO A 71 14.89 -4.05 -6.12
C PRO A 71 14.73 -3.43 -7.51
N ASN A 72 13.51 -3.07 -7.88
CA ASN A 72 13.30 -2.36 -9.12
C ASN A 72 13.88 -0.96 -8.86
N ALA A 73 14.82 -0.54 -9.69
CA ALA A 73 15.32 0.83 -9.71
C ALA A 73 14.23 1.83 -10.21
N ALA A 74 12.95 1.46 -10.10
CA ALA A 74 11.84 2.33 -10.41
C ALA A 74 11.63 3.31 -9.25
N ALA A 75 11.48 4.57 -9.61
CA ALA A 75 11.23 5.66 -8.69
C ALA A 75 10.03 5.34 -7.77
N LEU A 76 10.16 5.73 -6.50
CA LEU A 76 9.10 5.63 -5.50
C LEU A 76 7.83 6.30 -6.00
N VAL A 77 6.68 5.65 -5.80
CA VAL A 77 5.40 6.17 -6.27
C VAL A 77 4.79 7.11 -5.21
N PRO A 78 4.50 8.38 -5.52
CA PRO A 78 3.78 9.26 -4.61
C PRO A 78 2.37 8.73 -4.31
N GLY A 79 1.92 8.90 -3.06
CA GLY A 79 0.57 8.50 -2.67
C GLY A 79 0.33 8.54 -1.17
N ALA A 80 -0.94 8.54 -0.77
CA ALA A 80 -1.32 8.58 0.63
C ALA A 80 -0.87 7.30 1.35
N ASN A 81 0.22 7.40 2.11
CA ASN A 81 0.79 6.29 2.83
C ASN A 81 0.22 6.19 4.25
N SER A 82 -0.32 5.02 4.55
CA SER A 82 -0.96 4.66 5.83
C SER A 82 -0.06 3.86 6.77
N PHE A 83 1.20 3.58 6.39
CA PHE A 83 2.14 2.94 7.29
C PHE A 83 2.51 3.89 8.43
N THR A 84 2.54 3.36 9.65
CA THR A 84 3.21 4.04 10.77
C THR A 84 4.73 3.95 10.62
N GLU A 85 5.46 4.80 11.33
CA GLU A 85 6.94 4.76 11.31
C GLU A 85 7.48 3.36 11.63
N THR A 86 6.91 2.69 12.63
CA THR A 86 7.27 1.33 13.02
C THR A 86 7.03 0.32 11.89
N GLN A 87 5.90 0.42 11.19
CA GLN A 87 5.57 -0.47 10.06
C GLN A 87 6.46 -0.21 8.84
N ALA A 88 6.85 1.05 8.63
CA ALA A 88 7.76 1.46 7.59
C ALA A 88 9.18 0.94 7.87
N LYS A 89 9.65 1.11 9.11
CA LYS A 89 10.94 0.59 9.58
C LYS A 89 11.04 -0.92 9.40
N SER A 90 10.03 -1.67 9.86
CA SER A 90 10.00 -3.14 9.69
C SER A 90 10.14 -3.54 8.23
N ARG A 91 9.43 -2.88 7.30
CA ARG A 91 9.51 -3.20 5.86
C ARG A 91 10.88 -2.92 5.27
N ILE A 92 11.50 -1.82 5.68
CA ILE A 92 12.85 -1.47 5.24
C ILE A 92 13.85 -2.52 5.75
N GLU A 93 13.69 -2.97 7.00
CA GLU A 93 14.51 -4.04 7.59
C GLU A 93 14.29 -5.39 6.87
N ASP A 94 13.04 -5.76 6.60
CA ASP A 94 12.67 -6.97 5.84
C ASP A 94 13.21 -6.95 4.40
N ALA A 95 13.44 -5.76 3.82
CA ALA A 95 14.07 -5.57 2.52
C ALA A 95 15.61 -5.70 2.54
N GLY A 96 16.19 -6.09 3.69
CA GLY A 96 17.62 -6.36 3.85
C GLY A 96 18.45 -5.14 4.20
N TYR A 97 17.82 -4.06 4.68
CA TYR A 97 18.52 -2.91 5.23
C TYR A 97 18.63 -3.06 6.76
N SER A 98 19.61 -2.40 7.37
CA SER A 98 19.78 -2.37 8.83
C SER A 98 20.04 -0.94 9.30
N ASN A 99 20.06 -0.70 10.62
CA ASN A 99 20.34 0.63 11.19
C ASN A 99 19.44 1.75 10.64
N VAL A 100 18.14 1.46 10.45
CA VAL A 100 17.18 2.44 9.94
C VAL A 100 17.02 3.58 10.94
N SER A 101 17.24 4.81 10.48
CA SER A 101 17.21 6.02 11.31
C SER A 101 16.69 7.22 10.52
N LYS A 102 16.27 8.26 11.24
CA LYS A 102 15.71 9.51 10.66
C LYS A 102 14.57 9.24 9.67
N LEU A 103 13.75 8.24 9.97
CA LEU A 103 12.65 7.82 9.12
C LEU A 103 11.48 8.79 9.30
N ALA A 104 11.14 9.52 8.24
CA ALA A 104 10.06 10.50 8.24
C ALA A 104 9.26 10.41 6.95
N LYS A 105 7.95 10.61 7.02
CA LYS A 105 7.10 10.69 5.84
C LYS A 105 7.19 12.09 5.24
N ASP A 106 7.47 12.18 3.95
CA ASP A 106 7.51 13.44 3.21
C ASP A 106 6.13 13.86 2.68
N ASP A 107 6.08 15.02 2.02
CA ASP A 107 4.85 15.59 1.46
C ASP A 107 4.27 14.77 0.28
N GLN A 108 5.05 13.85 -0.28
CA GLN A 108 4.61 12.90 -1.31
C GLN A 108 4.04 11.62 -0.70
N GLY A 109 4.03 11.52 0.63
CA GLY A 109 3.62 10.33 1.37
C GLY A 109 4.67 9.23 1.36
N ILE A 110 5.92 9.51 1.00
CA ILE A 110 7.00 8.53 0.98
C ILE A 110 7.74 8.59 2.31
N TRP A 111 7.94 7.43 2.93
CA TRP A 111 8.81 7.30 4.10
C TRP A 111 10.26 7.36 3.66
N ARG A 112 11.02 8.37 4.09
CA ARG A 112 12.44 8.56 3.78
C ARG A 112 13.29 8.49 5.03
N GLY A 113 14.45 7.84 4.94
CA GLY A 113 15.38 7.73 6.06
C GLY A 113 16.78 7.35 5.61
N GLN A 114 17.63 7.05 6.59
CA GLN A 114 18.97 6.50 6.39
C GLN A 114 18.99 5.06 6.87
N ALA A 115 19.62 4.17 6.11
CA ALA A 115 19.81 2.78 6.50
C ALA A 115 21.14 2.26 5.96
N THR A 116 21.58 1.11 6.46
CA THR A 116 22.79 0.42 6.03
C THR A 116 22.42 -0.74 5.10
N LYS A 117 23.05 -0.81 3.93
CA LYS A 117 22.96 -1.98 3.03
C LYS A 117 24.37 -2.38 2.62
N SER A 118 24.71 -3.66 2.78
CA SER A 118 26.05 -4.16 2.48
C SER A 118 27.19 -3.38 3.18
N GLY A 119 26.94 -2.92 4.41
CA GLY A 119 27.90 -2.15 5.21
C GLY A 119 28.02 -0.67 4.84
N GLN A 120 27.31 -0.18 3.82
CA GLN A 120 27.30 1.23 3.43
C GLN A 120 26.02 1.91 3.91
N SER A 121 26.16 3.12 4.48
CA SER A 121 25.01 3.98 4.79
C SER A 121 24.46 4.56 3.49
N VAL A 122 23.18 4.34 3.22
CA VAL A 122 22.45 4.79 2.05
C VAL A 122 21.14 5.43 2.48
N ALA A 123 20.71 6.44 1.71
CA ALA A 123 19.35 6.94 1.85
C ALA A 123 18.38 5.85 1.35
N VAL A 124 17.26 5.71 2.04
CA VAL A 124 16.23 4.72 1.72
C VAL A 124 14.88 5.39 1.65
N GLY A 125 14.04 4.93 0.74
CA GLY A 125 12.66 5.33 0.62
C GLY A 125 11.71 4.14 0.60
N LEU A 126 10.53 4.33 1.17
CA LEU A 126 9.41 3.39 1.16
C LEU A 126 8.13 4.11 0.71
N ASP A 127 7.53 3.65 -0.38
CA ASP A 127 6.30 4.23 -0.91
C ASP A 127 5.02 3.63 -0.27
N TYR A 128 3.85 4.14 -0.67
CA TYR A 128 2.55 3.68 -0.16
C TYR A 128 2.20 2.26 -0.59
N GLN A 129 2.84 1.74 -1.64
CA GLN A 129 2.63 0.38 -2.14
C GLN A 129 3.47 -0.65 -1.38
N GLY A 130 4.46 -0.19 -0.62
CA GLY A 130 5.38 -1.05 0.11
C GLY A 130 6.72 -1.27 -0.60
N ASN A 131 7.01 -0.56 -1.69
CA ASN A 131 8.29 -0.70 -2.39
C ASN A 131 9.39 0.01 -1.60
N VAL A 132 10.51 -0.68 -1.38
CA VAL A 132 11.71 -0.12 -0.73
C VAL A 132 12.81 0.05 -1.77
N VAL A 133 13.35 1.27 -1.90
CA VAL A 133 14.49 1.55 -2.78
C VAL A 133 15.59 2.32 -2.05
N ALA A 134 16.84 2.11 -2.47
CA ALA A 134 17.94 2.99 -2.07
C ALA A 134 17.86 4.25 -2.94
N ASP A 135 17.83 5.42 -2.31
CA ASP A 135 17.87 6.71 -3.00
C ASP A 135 19.36 7.04 -3.27
N SER A 136 19.79 6.79 -4.51
CA SER A 136 21.09 7.26 -4.99
C SER A 136 20.94 8.72 -5.38
N LYS A 137 21.52 9.61 -4.56
CA LYS A 137 21.66 11.04 -4.86
C LYS A 137 22.18 11.30 -6.27
#